data_AF-A0A7X0TZW3-F1
#
_entry.id   AF-A0A7X0TZW3-F1
#
_cell.length_a   1.000
_cell.length_b   1.000
_cell.length_c   1.000
_cell.angle_alpha   90.00
_cell.angle_beta   90.00
_cell.angle_gamma   90.00
#
_symmetry.space_group_name_H-M   'P 1'
#
loop_
_entity.id
_entity.type
_entity.pdbx_description
1 polymer ?
#
loop_
_entity_poly.entity_id
_entity_poly.type
_entity_poly.pdbx_seq_one_letter_code
_entity_poly.pdbx_strand_id
1 'polypeptide(L)'
;MHASSSGLVLLAHAPAELRERMLRRPRQAYTTDTITDAKALRTALAEVRRNGYAFCPGHIHPDATGISVPVRVAGQVVAALGLVVPNDEHAWPLVRPLQLTGLAVERALGGRPGRPEAEAGDPERPR
;
A
#
# COMPACT_ATOMS: atom_id res chain seq x y z
N MET A 1 -8.77 -3.92 5.38
CA MET A 1 -8.48 -3.46 4.00
C MET A 1 -9.10 -2.10 3.68
N HIS A 2 -10.39 -1.84 3.94
CA HIS A 2 -11.00 -0.55 3.59
C HIS A 2 -10.57 0.62 4.49
N ALA A 3 -10.21 0.34 5.74
CA ALA A 3 -9.86 1.38 6.72
C ALA A 3 -8.36 1.72 6.77
N SER A 4 -7.48 0.83 6.29
CA SER A 4 -6.03 1.06 6.34
C SER A 4 -5.54 1.76 5.07
N SER A 5 -4.57 2.66 5.23
CA SER A 5 -3.92 3.36 4.11
C SER A 5 -3.31 2.38 3.09
N SER A 6 -2.61 1.35 3.56
CA SER A 6 -2.03 0.30 2.70
C SER A 6 -3.10 -0.49 1.96
N GLY A 7 -4.23 -0.76 2.61
CA GLY A 7 -5.36 -1.48 2.01
C GLY A 7 -6.05 -0.65 0.93
N LEU A 8 -6.17 0.67 1.13
CA LEU A 8 -6.65 1.59 0.08
C LEU A 8 -5.70 1.64 -1.11
N VAL A 9 -4.38 1.70 -0.89
CA VAL A 9 -3.38 1.63 -1.98
C VAL A 9 -3.52 0.35 -2.78
N LEU A 10 -3.48 -0.81 -2.12
CA LEU A 10 -3.57 -2.10 -2.81
C LEU A 10 -4.91 -2.26 -3.54
N LEU A 11 -6.03 -1.88 -2.90
CA LEU A 11 -7.36 -2.00 -3.49
C LEU A 11 -7.57 -1.02 -4.66
N ALA A 12 -6.93 0.15 -4.62
CA ALA A 12 -7.04 1.14 -5.69
C ALA A 12 -6.43 0.62 -7.00
N HIS A 13 -5.40 -0.22 -6.89
CA HIS A 13 -4.67 -0.84 -8.01
C HIS A 13 -5.04 -2.32 -8.26
N ALA A 14 -5.94 -2.90 -7.47
CA ALA A 14 -6.45 -4.24 -7.69
C ALA A 14 -7.26 -4.35 -9.00
N PRO A 15 -7.39 -5.56 -9.58
CA PRO A 15 -8.30 -5.84 -10.68
C PRO A 15 -9.73 -5.35 -10.39
N ALA A 16 -10.44 -4.90 -11.42
CA ALA A 16 -11.75 -4.28 -11.26
C ALA A 16 -12.74 -5.20 -10.54
N GLU A 17 -12.72 -6.49 -10.86
CA GLU A 17 -13.61 -7.52 -10.30
C GLU A 17 -13.36 -7.69 -8.79
N LEU A 18 -12.09 -7.69 -8.38
CA LEU A 18 -11.70 -7.77 -6.96
C LEU A 18 -12.13 -6.50 -6.22
N ARG A 19 -11.92 -5.33 -6.82
CA ARG A 19 -12.33 -4.04 -6.25
C ARG A 19 -13.84 -3.98 -6.05
N GLU A 20 -14.62 -4.31 -7.07
CA GLU A 20 -16.08 -4.36 -7.00
C GLU A 20 -16.57 -5.37 -5.94
N ARG A 21 -15.91 -6.53 -5.84
CA ARG A 21 -16.22 -7.53 -4.81
C ARG A 21 -15.98 -7.00 -3.40
N MET A 22 -14.89 -6.25 -3.18
CA MET A 22 -14.61 -5.64 -1.87
C MET A 22 -15.60 -4.52 -1.54
N LEU A 23 -16.00 -3.70 -2.52
CA LEU A 23 -16.97 -2.61 -2.33
C LEU A 23 -18.37 -3.11 -1.94
N ARG A 24 -18.74 -4.34 -2.31
CA ARG A 24 -20.01 -4.97 -1.90
C ARG A 24 -19.98 -5.56 -0.49
N ARG A 25 -18.81 -5.74 0.12
CA ARG A 25 -18.72 -6.31 1.47
C ARG A 25 -19.13 -5.28 2.53
N PRO A 26 -19.77 -5.73 3.63
CA PRO A 26 -19.96 -4.90 4.81
C PRO A 26 -18.61 -4.36 5.29
N ARG A 27 -18.62 -3.10 5.75
CA ARG A 27 -17.43 -2.41 6.25
C ARG A 27 -17.66 -2.06 7.71
N GLN A 28 -16.78 -2.58 8.57
CA GLN A 28 -16.75 -2.20 9.98
C GLN A 28 -16.30 -0.73 10.11
N ALA A 29 -16.98 0.02 10.98
CA ALA A 29 -16.50 1.30 11.49
C ALA A 29 -15.56 1.02 12.67
N TYR A 30 -14.32 1.51 12.62
CA TYR A 30 -13.37 1.47 13.74
C TYR A 30 -13.42 2.79 14.53
N THR A 31 -13.65 3.89 13.84
CA THR A 31 -13.80 5.25 14.36
C THR A 31 -14.88 5.99 13.56
N THR A 32 -15.17 7.23 13.95
CA THR A 32 -16.04 8.15 13.20
C THR A 32 -15.49 8.50 11.81
N ASP A 33 -14.17 8.41 11.62
CA ASP A 33 -13.49 8.75 10.36
C ASP A 33 -13.31 7.53 9.44
N THR A 34 -13.68 6.32 9.88
CA THR A 34 -13.62 5.14 9.02
C THR A 34 -14.59 5.28 7.85
N ILE A 35 -14.06 5.23 6.61
CA ILE A 35 -14.89 5.21 5.40
C ILE A 35 -15.73 3.92 5.33
N THR A 36 -17.03 4.01 5.62
CA THR A 36 -17.98 2.89 5.55
C THR A 36 -18.95 2.98 4.39
N ASP A 37 -19.08 4.12 3.72
CA ASP A 37 -19.89 4.26 2.52
C ASP A 37 -19.16 3.75 1.26
N ALA A 38 -19.89 3.06 0.38
CA ALA A 38 -19.30 2.47 -0.83
C ALA A 38 -18.94 3.54 -1.87
N LYS A 39 -19.74 4.61 -1.98
CA LYS A 39 -19.48 5.70 -2.93
C LYS A 39 -18.27 6.52 -2.47
N ALA A 40 -18.18 6.85 -1.18
CA ALA A 40 -17.02 7.49 -0.57
C ALA A 40 -15.75 6.65 -0.75
N LEU A 41 -15.83 5.33 -0.55
CA LEU A 41 -14.69 4.44 -0.79
C LEU A 41 -14.27 4.43 -2.27
N ARG A 42 -15.21 4.42 -3.23
CA ARG A 42 -14.89 4.56 -4.66
C ARG A 42 -14.13 5.85 -4.95
N THR A 43 -14.58 6.96 -4.38
CA THR A 43 -13.92 8.26 -4.51
C THR A 43 -12.50 8.18 -3.94
N ALA A 44 -12.32 7.72 -2.71
CA ALA A 44 -11.01 7.58 -2.09
C ALA A 44 -10.05 6.71 -2.93
N LEU A 45 -10.51 5.58 -3.46
CA LEU A 45 -9.70 4.73 -4.33
C LEU A 45 -9.31 5.44 -5.65
N ALA A 46 -10.16 6.30 -6.19
CA ALA A 46 -9.83 7.11 -7.38
C ALA A 46 -8.79 8.18 -7.06
N GLU A 47 -8.90 8.82 -5.89
CA GLU A 47 -7.91 9.79 -5.42
C GLU A 47 -6.55 9.16 -5.17
N VAL A 48 -6.51 7.95 -4.59
CA VAL A 48 -5.27 7.20 -4.41
C VAL A 48 -4.58 6.94 -5.75
N ARG A 49 -5.32 6.54 -6.80
CA ARG A 49 -4.75 6.34 -8.14
C ARG A 49 -4.22 7.65 -8.74
N ARG A 50 -4.94 8.75 -8.56
CA ARG A 50 -4.60 10.08 -9.11
C ARG A 50 -3.40 10.69 -8.41
N ASN A 51 -3.38 10.63 -7.08
CA ASN A 51 -2.43 11.35 -6.25
C ASN A 51 -1.18 10.52 -5.91
N GLY A 52 -1.28 9.18 -5.99
CA GLY A 52 -0.19 8.26 -5.69
C GLY A 52 0.08 8.10 -4.19
N TYR A 53 -0.91 8.29 -3.32
CA TYR A 53 -0.84 8.00 -1.89
C TYR A 53 -2.23 7.80 -1.29
N ALA A 54 -2.30 7.16 -0.14
CA ALA A 54 -3.44 7.18 0.78
C ALA A 54 -3.02 7.88 2.08
N PHE A 55 -3.87 8.78 2.57
CA PHE A 55 -3.72 9.48 3.85
C PHE A 55 -5.00 9.25 4.66
N CYS A 56 -4.86 8.64 5.83
CA CYS A 56 -5.97 8.10 6.61
C CYS A 56 -5.88 8.58 8.07
N PRO A 57 -6.25 9.83 8.35
CA PRO A 57 -6.23 10.38 9.70
C PRO A 57 -7.37 9.78 10.52
N GLY A 58 -7.05 9.18 11.68
CA GLY A 58 -8.07 8.68 12.60
C GLY A 58 -8.83 7.44 12.13
N HIS A 59 -8.57 6.87 10.95
CA HIS A 59 -9.43 5.83 10.35
C HIS A 59 -9.55 4.52 11.17
N ILE A 60 -8.49 4.14 11.89
CA ILE A 60 -8.44 2.90 12.69
C ILE A 60 -8.35 3.21 14.18
N HIS A 61 -7.58 4.24 14.55
CA HIS A 61 -7.45 4.75 15.90
C HIS A 61 -7.46 6.29 15.83
N PRO A 62 -8.23 7.00 16.68
CA PRO A 62 -8.39 8.46 16.59
C PRO A 62 -7.06 9.23 16.60
N ASP A 63 -6.10 8.77 17.41
CA ASP A 63 -4.80 9.42 17.59
C ASP A 63 -3.73 8.98 16.57
N ALA A 64 -4.09 8.18 15.56
CA ALA A 64 -3.14 7.67 14.58
C ALA A 64 -3.53 8.01 13.13
N THR A 65 -2.53 8.43 12.36
CA THR A 65 -2.65 8.64 10.91
C THR A 65 -1.85 7.59 10.16
N GLY A 66 -2.53 6.84 9.30
CA GLY A 66 -1.91 5.94 8.35
C GLY A 66 -1.60 6.65 7.04
N ILE A 67 -0.37 6.54 6.55
CA ILE A 67 0.04 7.04 5.23
C ILE A 67 0.58 5.88 4.43
N SER A 68 0.26 5.77 3.15
CA SER A 68 0.85 4.74 2.29
C SER A 68 0.99 5.19 0.85
N VAL A 69 2.00 4.65 0.18
CA VAL A 69 2.30 4.89 -1.23
C VAL A 69 2.45 3.55 -1.97
N PRO A 70 2.08 3.48 -3.25
CA PRO A 70 2.30 2.29 -4.05
C PRO A 70 3.79 2.05 -4.32
N VAL A 71 4.18 0.78 -4.37
CA VAL A 71 5.48 0.32 -4.86
C VAL A 71 5.25 -0.54 -6.10
N ARG A 72 5.86 -0.15 -7.22
CA ARG A 72 5.75 -0.80 -8.53
C ARG A 72 6.99 -1.59 -8.94
N VAL A 73 6.73 -2.67 -9.66
CA VAL A 73 7.71 -3.44 -10.45
C VAL A 73 7.13 -3.63 -11.84
N ALA A 74 7.91 -3.31 -12.89
CA ALA A 74 7.45 -3.37 -14.28
C ALA A 74 6.09 -2.67 -14.53
N GLY A 75 5.89 -1.51 -13.88
CA GLY A 75 4.64 -0.72 -13.98
C GLY A 75 3.45 -1.25 -13.17
N GLN A 76 3.55 -2.42 -12.54
CA GLN A 76 2.49 -3.02 -11.73
C GLN A 76 2.72 -2.74 -10.25
N VAL A 77 1.68 -2.36 -9.51
CA VAL A 77 1.77 -2.18 -8.05
C VAL A 77 1.82 -3.54 -7.38
N VAL A 78 2.94 -3.86 -6.74
CA VAL A 78 3.19 -5.15 -6.08
C VAL A 78 3.11 -5.05 -4.55
N ALA A 79 3.27 -3.85 -4.00
CA ALA A 79 3.20 -3.61 -2.56
C ALA A 79 2.73 -2.18 -2.26
N ALA A 80 2.48 -1.92 -0.98
CA ALA A 80 2.28 -0.57 -0.45
C ALA A 80 3.31 -0.33 0.66
N LEU A 81 4.03 0.78 0.59
CA LEU A 81 4.94 1.24 1.64
C LEU A 81 4.19 2.25 2.50
N GLY A 82 4.22 2.11 3.84
CA GLY A 82 3.43 2.96 4.72
C GLY A 82 4.08 3.28 6.05
N LEU A 83 3.55 4.32 6.68
CA LEU A 83 3.90 4.83 8.00
C LEU A 83 2.64 4.93 8.85
N VAL A 84 2.78 4.75 10.16
CA VAL A 84 1.76 5.10 11.15
C VAL A 84 2.39 6.10 12.10
N VAL A 85 1.76 7.26 12.24
CA VAL A 85 2.26 8.41 13.01
C VAL A 85 1.13 9.01 13.85
N PRO A 86 1.41 9.89 14.82
CA PRO A 86 0.36 10.63 15.51
C PRO A 86 -0.59 11.35 14.55
N ASN A 87 -1.87 11.44 14.92
CA ASN A 87 -2.87 12.17 14.15
C ASN A 87 -2.84 13.66 14.48
N ASP A 88 -1.82 14.34 13.99
CA ASP A 88 -1.62 15.78 14.16
C ASP A 88 -1.15 16.45 12.84
N GLU A 89 -0.86 17.75 12.93
CA GLU A 89 -0.40 18.56 11.81
C GLU A 89 0.93 18.10 11.20
N HIS A 90 1.72 17.30 11.90
CA HIS A 90 3.01 16.80 11.41
C HIS A 90 2.86 15.58 10.49
N ALA A 91 1.68 14.94 10.46
CA ALA A 91 1.45 13.78 9.60
C ALA A 91 1.47 14.14 8.11
N TRP A 92 0.80 15.23 7.72
CA TRP A 92 0.66 15.61 6.30
C TRP A 92 2.01 15.89 5.60
N PRO A 93 2.96 16.64 6.20
CA PRO A 93 4.29 16.83 5.63
C PRO A 93 5.05 15.55 5.27
N LEU A 94 4.73 14.39 5.88
CA LEU A 94 5.39 13.11 5.60
C LEU A 94 4.94 12.44 4.31
N VAL A 95 3.85 12.91 3.67
CA VAL A 95 3.35 12.32 2.41
C VAL A 95 4.41 12.41 1.30
N ARG A 96 5.03 13.57 1.10
CA ARG A 96 6.02 13.75 0.01
C ARG A 96 7.31 12.98 0.26
N PRO A 97 7.93 13.01 1.45
CA PRO A 97 9.05 12.14 1.78
C PRO A 97 8.72 10.66 1.53
N LEU A 98 7.56 10.18 1.97
CA LEU A 98 7.17 8.79 1.76
C LEU A 98 7.01 8.44 0.28
N GLN A 99 6.46 9.34 -0.54
CA GLN A 99 6.40 9.15 -2.00
C GLN A 99 7.80 9.02 -2.62
N LEU A 100 8.75 9.86 -2.20
CA LEU A 100 10.13 9.78 -2.66
C LEU A 100 10.79 8.47 -2.23
N THR A 101 10.55 8.03 -0.99
CA THR A 101 11.02 6.72 -0.49
C THR A 101 10.40 5.57 -1.29
N GLY A 102 9.11 5.62 -1.60
CA GLY A 102 8.45 4.64 -2.46
C GLY A 102 9.14 4.53 -3.81
N LEU A 103 9.40 5.64 -4.49
CA LEU A 103 10.15 5.68 -5.75
C LEU A 103 11.59 5.15 -5.62
N ALA A 104 12.25 5.36 -4.49
CA ALA A 104 13.57 4.79 -4.24
C ALA A 104 13.52 3.26 -4.11
N VAL A 105 12.51 2.73 -3.41
CA VAL A 105 12.26 1.28 -3.31
C VAL A 105 11.93 0.69 -4.68
N GLU A 106 11.08 1.34 -5.49
CA GLU A 106 10.78 0.92 -6.87
C GLU A 106 12.05 0.78 -7.72
N ARG A 107 12.97 1.75 -7.63
CA ARG A 107 14.25 1.70 -8.34
C ARG A 107 15.14 0.56 -7.84
N ALA A 108 15.20 0.35 -6.53
CA ALA A 108 15.99 -0.74 -5.95
C ALA A 108 15.47 -2.13 -6.38
N LEU A 109 14.14 -2.28 -6.50
CA LEU A 109 13.52 -3.52 -6.99
C LEU A 109 13.65 -3.71 -8.52
N GLY A 110 13.76 -2.62 -9.27
CA GLY A 110 13.98 -2.64 -10.72
C GLY A 110 15.42 -2.91 -11.13
N GLY A 111 16.39 -2.65 -10.25
CA GLY A 111 17.74 -3.20 -10.37
C GLY A 111 17.67 -4.70 -10.08
N ARG A 112 18.16 -5.54 -11.00
CA ARG A 112 18.08 -7.02 -10.87
C ARG A 112 18.40 -7.47 -9.44
N PRO A 113 17.44 -8.02 -8.67
CA PRO A 113 17.80 -8.75 -7.47
C PRO A 113 18.68 -9.92 -7.91
N GLY A 114 19.81 -10.11 -7.23
CA GLY A 114 20.75 -11.19 -7.50
C GLY A 114 20.01 -12.51 -7.69
N ARG A 115 20.35 -13.21 -8.77
CA ARG A 115 19.86 -14.58 -9.02
C ARG A 115 20.04 -15.38 -7.73
N PRO A 116 19.01 -16.08 -7.21
CA PRO A 116 19.21 -17.00 -6.11
C PRO A 116 20.29 -18.00 -6.52
N GLU A 117 21.28 -18.20 -5.66
CA GLU A 117 22.28 -19.26 -5.79
C GLU A 117 21.54 -20.60 -5.87
N ALA A 118 21.26 -21.03 -7.10
CA ALA A 118 20.87 -22.39 -7.39
C ALA A 118 22.14 -23.24 -7.27
N GLU A 119 22.14 -24.08 -6.23
CA GLU A 119 22.73 -25.42 -6.22
C GLU A 119 24.21 -25.51 -6.67
N ALA A 120 25.12 -25.45 -5.70
CA ALA A 120 26.32 -26.28 -5.75
C ALA A 120 25.95 -27.69 -5.25
N GLY A 121 25.16 -28.40 -6.04
CA GLY A 121 25.25 -29.85 -6.08
C GLY A 121 26.33 -30.20 -7.09
N ASP A 122 27.39 -30.86 -6.64
CA ASP A 122 28.27 -31.66 -7.50
C ASP A 122 28.91 -32.78 -6.65
N PRO A 123 29.25 -33.94 -7.21
CA PRO A 123 28.79 -35.24 -6.75
C PRO A 123 30.01 -36.02 -6.23
N GLU A 124 29.80 -37.30 -5.98
CA GLU A 124 30.83 -38.32 -5.74
C GLU A 124 32.23 -38.03 -6.32
N ARG A 125 33.27 -38.25 -5.49
CA ARG A 125 34.53 -38.83 -5.95
C ARG A 125 35.01 -39.96 -5.02
N PRO A 126 35.67 -40.98 -5.58
CA PRO A 126 35.78 -42.31 -4.99
C PRO A 126 37.02 -42.47 -4.11
N ARG A 127 36.98 -43.44 -3.19
CA ARG A 127 38.10 -44.33 -2.83
C ARG A 127 37.57 -45.70 -2.43
#